data_AF-A0A837HHG2-F1
#
_entry.id   AF-A0A837HHG2-F1
#
_cell.length_a   1.000
_cell.length_b   1.000
_cell.length_c   1.000
_cell.angle_alpha   90.00
_cell.angle_beta   90.00
_cell.angle_gamma   90.00
#
_symmetry.space_group_name_H-M   'P 1'
#
loop_
_entity.id
_entity.type
_entity.pdbx_description
1 polymer ?
#
loop_
_entity_poly.entity_id
_entity_poly.type
_entity_poly.pdbx_seq_one_letter_code
_entity_poly.pdbx_strand_id
1 'polypeptide(L)'
;MIVEKKEHKFLLAHGDDFKSWLRIPFYGALRYRQNMIELLRESFNKVINGKVDFDFLEVGHHHEPAEFSRIIMNGNWVGASEFSGKRLQAGGMPTQMVFGSHPVYGITWIRKVFLEDPRELPCMKVYN
;
A
#
# COMPACT_ATOMS: atom_id res chain seq x y z
N MET A 1 -9.59 -6.36 4.34
CA MET A 1 -10.72 -6.83 3.51
C MET A 1 -10.17 -7.50 2.26
N ILE A 2 -10.71 -8.63 1.79
CA ILE A 2 -10.28 -9.24 0.52
C ILE A 2 -11.29 -8.87 -0.58
N VAL A 3 -10.80 -8.42 -1.72
CA VAL A 3 -11.60 -8.09 -2.92
C VAL A 3 -11.09 -8.93 -4.08
N GLU A 4 -12.00 -9.47 -4.90
CA GLU A 4 -11.65 -10.24 -6.08
C GLU A 4 -11.89 -9.43 -7.36
N LYS A 5 -10.90 -9.42 -8.26
CA LYS A 5 -11.00 -8.75 -9.57
C LYS A 5 -10.25 -9.54 -10.63
N LYS A 6 -10.96 -9.93 -11.70
CA LYS A 6 -10.42 -10.71 -12.83
C LYS A 6 -9.62 -11.93 -12.34
N GLU A 7 -10.23 -12.79 -11.53
CA GLU A 7 -9.61 -14.02 -10.97
C GLU A 7 -8.47 -13.80 -9.97
N HIS A 8 -8.12 -12.55 -9.64
CA HIS A 8 -7.09 -12.24 -8.66
C HIS A 8 -7.67 -11.64 -7.38
N LYS A 9 -7.12 -12.05 -6.25
CA LYS A 9 -7.55 -11.61 -4.92
C LYS A 9 -6.59 -10.58 -4.35
N PHE A 10 -7.15 -9.48 -3.87
CA PHE A 10 -6.44 -8.34 -3.33
C PHE A 10 -6.81 -8.19 -1.86
N LEU A 11 -5.83 -8.37 -0.97
CA LEU A 11 -5.99 -8.02 0.43
C LEU A 11 -5.76 -6.53 0.60
N LEU A 12 -6.81 -5.81 0.98
CA LEU A 12 -6.75 -4.40 1.32
C LEU A 12 -6.53 -4.26 2.83
N ALA A 13 -5.45 -3.57 3.19
CA ALA A 13 -5.11 -3.22 4.57
C ALA A 13 -4.81 -1.72 4.68
N HIS A 14 -5.15 -1.11 5.82
CA HIS A 14 -4.80 0.29 6.04
C HIS A 14 -3.27 0.43 6.21
N GLY A 15 -2.65 -0.40 7.06
CA GLY A 15 -1.19 -0.46 7.27
C GLY A 15 -0.72 -0.10 8.68
N ASP A 16 -1.65 0.25 9.57
CA ASP A 16 -1.44 0.45 11.01
C ASP A 16 -1.12 -0.86 11.75
N ASP A 17 -1.50 -2.00 11.16
CA ASP A 17 -1.24 -3.34 11.69
C ASP A 17 0.25 -3.73 11.74
N PHE A 18 1.12 -3.00 11.04
CA PHE A 18 2.55 -3.31 11.02
C PHE A 18 3.44 -2.09 11.19
N LYS A 19 4.55 -2.30 11.92
CA LYS A 19 5.48 -1.22 12.25
C LYS A 19 6.48 -1.00 11.13
N SER A 20 6.78 0.27 10.89
CA SER A 20 7.97 0.67 10.15
C SER A 20 9.21 0.57 11.04
N TRP A 21 10.37 0.29 10.45
CA TRP A 21 11.66 0.35 11.13
C TRP A 21 12.48 1.52 10.58
N LEU A 22 12.91 2.44 11.46
CA LEU A 22 13.54 3.70 11.03
C LEU A 22 12.74 4.41 9.91
N ARG A 23 11.41 4.38 10.02
CA ARG A 23 10.45 4.94 9.04
C ARG A 23 10.41 4.24 7.68
N ILE A 24 11.08 3.10 7.53
CA ILE A 24 11.04 2.26 6.33
C ILE A 24 10.04 1.12 6.57
N PRO A 25 8.91 1.06 5.83
CA PRO A 25 7.83 0.12 6.10
C PRO A 25 8.01 -1.27 5.46
N PHE A 26 9.00 -1.45 4.57
CA PHE A 26 9.06 -2.61 3.68
C PHE A 26 9.18 -3.96 4.42
N TYR A 27 10.02 -4.04 5.45
CA TYR A 27 10.15 -5.27 6.24
C TYR A 27 8.88 -5.61 7.03
N GLY A 28 8.21 -4.59 7.58
CA GLY A 28 6.94 -4.76 8.28
C GLY A 28 5.84 -5.27 7.34
N ALA A 29 5.76 -4.69 6.15
CA ALA A 29 4.79 -5.08 5.13
C ALA A 29 5.00 -6.51 4.63
N LEU A 30 6.26 -6.91 4.36
CA LEU A 30 6.59 -8.29 3.97
C LEU A 30 6.18 -9.30 5.05
N ARG A 31 6.51 -9.01 6.31
CA ARG A 31 6.15 -9.87 7.43
C ARG A 31 4.64 -9.95 7.60
N TYR A 32 3.95 -8.81 7.53
CA TYR A 32 2.50 -8.75 7.62
C TYR A 32 1.84 -9.59 6.53
N ARG A 33 2.27 -9.45 5.27
CA ARG A 33 1.79 -10.26 4.14
C ARG A 33 1.94 -11.75 4.43
N GLN A 34 3.12 -12.17 4.87
CA GLN A 34 3.41 -13.58 5.16
C GLN A 34 2.53 -14.11 6.30
N ASN A 35 2.44 -13.38 7.41
CA ASN A 35 1.61 -13.75 8.55
C ASN A 35 0.13 -13.84 8.16
N MET A 36 -0.36 -12.96 7.28
CA MET A 36 -1.75 -13.01 6.80
C MET A 36 -2.00 -14.22 5.91
N ILE A 37 -1.06 -14.59 5.03
CA ILE A 37 -1.16 -15.82 4.24
C ILE A 37 -1.21 -17.05 5.16
N GLU A 38 -0.34 -17.12 6.17
CA GLU A 38 -0.32 -18.21 7.15
C GLU A 38 -1.60 -18.26 7.97
N LEU A 39 -2.06 -17.12 8.49
CA LEU A 39 -3.30 -17.01 9.27
C LEU A 39 -4.51 -17.47 8.47
N LEU A 40 -4.64 -17.03 7.21
CA LEU A 40 -5.76 -17.41 6.36
C LEU A 40 -5.70 -18.91 6.01
N ARG A 41 -4.51 -19.46 5.77
CA ARG A 41 -4.34 -20.90 5.59
C ARG A 41 -4.77 -21.66 6.84
N GLU A 42 -4.23 -21.35 8.02
CA GLU A 42 -4.57 -22.05 9.26
C GLU A 42 -6.05 -21.92 9.65
N SER A 43 -6.62 -20.72 9.50
CA SER A 43 -8.01 -20.46 9.90
C SER A 43 -9.03 -21.08 8.96
N PHE A 44 -8.76 -21.10 7.65
CA PHE A 44 -9.71 -21.54 6.62
C PHE A 44 -9.40 -22.92 6.01
N ASN A 45 -8.25 -23.54 6.30
CA ASN A 45 -7.96 -24.94 5.93
C ASN A 45 -8.93 -25.95 6.56
N LYS A 46 -9.72 -25.56 7.59
CA LYS A 46 -10.79 -26.39 8.17
C LYS A 46 -12.14 -26.25 7.47
N VAL A 47 -12.31 -25.25 6.59
CA VAL A 47 -13.57 -24.97 5.90
C VAL A 47 -13.32 -25.03 4.39
N ILE A 48 -13.43 -26.25 3.85
CA ILE A 48 -13.91 -26.55 2.48
C ILE A 48 -13.08 -26.00 1.32
N ASN A 49 -12.54 -26.88 0.46
CA ASN A 49 -12.40 -26.78 -1.02
C ASN A 49 -12.24 -25.39 -1.72
N GLY A 50 -11.75 -24.36 -1.05
CA GLY A 50 -11.90 -22.97 -1.44
C GLY A 50 -10.82 -22.17 -0.74
N LYS A 51 -9.64 -22.12 -1.35
CA LYS A 51 -8.45 -21.41 -0.89
C LYS A 51 -8.80 -19.96 -0.56
N VAL A 52 -8.96 -19.65 0.73
CA VAL A 52 -8.94 -18.28 1.23
C VAL A 52 -7.46 -17.89 1.29
N ASP A 53 -6.94 -17.43 0.16
CA ASP A 53 -5.61 -16.84 0.03
C ASP A 53 -5.77 -15.55 -0.80
N PHE A 54 -4.73 -14.73 -0.88
CA PHE A 54 -4.71 -13.53 -1.72
C PHE A 54 -3.41 -13.44 -2.52
N ASP A 55 -3.49 -12.83 -3.71
CA ASP A 55 -2.36 -12.70 -4.61
C ASP A 55 -1.53 -11.45 -4.28
N PHE A 56 -2.23 -10.34 -4.06
CA PHE A 56 -1.66 -9.01 -3.87
C PHE A 56 -2.11 -8.38 -2.55
N LEU A 57 -1.19 -7.69 -1.89
CA LEU A 57 -1.48 -6.87 -0.72
C LEU A 57 -1.46 -5.39 -1.14
N GLU A 58 -2.53 -4.67 -0.85
CA GLU A 58 -2.60 -3.22 -1.03
C GLU A 58 -2.61 -2.55 0.33
N VAL A 59 -1.73 -1.56 0.51
CA VAL A 59 -1.55 -0.86 1.78
C VAL A 59 -1.56 0.65 1.60
N GLY A 60 -2.22 1.34 2.53
CA GLY A 60 -2.12 2.78 2.73
C GLY A 60 -1.12 3.16 3.83
N HIS A 61 -1.54 4.09 4.70
CA HIS A 61 -0.91 4.53 5.96
C HIS A 61 0.48 5.16 5.91
N HIS A 62 1.41 4.61 5.15
CA HIS A 62 2.82 5.01 5.21
C HIS A 62 3.15 6.22 4.34
N HIS A 63 2.18 6.72 3.57
CA HIS A 63 2.29 7.93 2.75
C HIS A 63 3.42 7.89 1.72
N GLU A 64 3.88 6.69 1.35
CA GLU A 64 4.99 6.46 0.42
C GLU A 64 4.57 5.47 -0.68
N PRO A 65 4.63 5.85 -1.96
CA PRO A 65 4.22 4.98 -3.06
C PRO A 65 5.34 3.98 -3.40
N ALA A 66 5.04 2.68 -3.27
CA ALA A 66 6.01 1.60 -3.50
C ALA A 66 5.34 0.35 -4.11
N GLU A 67 6.14 -0.43 -4.82
CA GLU A 67 5.76 -1.74 -5.37
C GLU A 67 6.90 -2.72 -5.10
N PHE A 68 6.61 -3.83 -4.43
CA PHE A 68 7.58 -4.90 -4.19
C PHE A 68 6.86 -6.18 -3.76
N SER A 69 7.34 -7.35 -4.18
CA SER A 69 6.86 -8.66 -3.68
C SER A 69 5.33 -8.82 -3.64
N ARG A 70 4.63 -8.34 -4.68
CA ARG A 70 3.15 -8.31 -4.76
C ARG A 70 2.47 -7.48 -3.68
N ILE A 71 3.18 -6.49 -3.15
CA ILE A 71 2.71 -5.47 -2.23
C ILE A 71 2.69 -4.14 -2.99
N ILE A 72 1.58 -3.44 -2.89
CA ILE A 72 1.39 -2.11 -3.48
C ILE A 72 1.10 -1.16 -2.33
N MET A 73 1.98 -0.19 -2.16
CA MET A 73 1.76 0.91 -1.22
C MET A 73 1.24 2.09 -2.02
N ASN A 74 0.01 2.51 -1.73
CA ASN A 74 -0.74 3.41 -2.61
C ASN A 74 -0.15 4.83 -2.68
N GLY A 75 0.58 5.26 -1.64
CA GLY A 75 1.15 6.60 -1.55
C GLY A 75 0.34 7.51 -0.64
N ASN A 76 0.26 8.79 -0.99
CA ASN A 76 -0.28 9.85 -0.14
C ASN A 76 -1.27 10.70 -0.94
N TRP A 77 -2.52 10.81 -0.48
CA TRP A 77 -3.53 11.61 -1.18
C TRP A 77 -3.33 13.13 -1.01
N VAL A 78 -2.88 13.56 0.17
CA VAL A 78 -2.86 14.99 0.56
C VAL A 78 -1.50 15.63 0.31
N GLY A 79 -0.44 14.83 0.22
CA GLY A 79 0.92 15.34 0.11
C GLY A 79 1.49 15.79 1.46
N ALA A 80 2.53 16.63 1.43
CA ALA A 80 3.15 17.17 2.63
C ALA A 80 2.26 18.25 3.27
N SER A 81 2.13 18.25 4.60
CA SER A 81 1.40 19.27 5.36
C SER A 81 2.29 19.86 6.47
N GLU A 82 1.80 20.87 7.18
CA GLU A 82 2.49 21.45 8.34
C GLU A 82 2.79 20.38 9.42
N PHE A 83 1.92 19.38 9.56
CA PHE A 83 2.12 18.23 10.45
C PHE A 83 3.23 17.29 9.97
N SER A 84 3.50 17.28 8.65
CA SER A 84 4.59 16.50 8.06
C SER A 84 5.96 17.03 8.47
N GLY A 85 6.12 18.36 8.59
CA GLY A 85 7.40 18.99 8.87
C GLY A 85 7.95 18.75 10.28
N LYS A 86 7.11 18.72 11.30
CA LYS A 86 7.57 18.60 12.71
C LYS A 86 7.89 17.17 13.15
N ARG A 87 7.03 16.20 12.83
CA ARG A 87 7.13 14.83 13.38
C ARG A 87 7.47 13.77 12.34
N LEU A 88 6.88 13.86 11.15
CA LEU A 88 7.01 12.84 10.11
C LEU A 88 8.30 13.00 9.28
N GLN A 89 8.80 14.23 9.10
CA GLN A 89 9.93 14.58 8.20
C GLN A 89 9.89 13.78 6.89
N ALA A 90 8.67 13.53 6.41
CA ALA A 90 8.35 12.71 5.27
C ALA A 90 7.23 13.46 4.56
N GLY A 91 7.51 13.81 3.32
CA GLY A 91 6.66 14.66 2.50
C GLY A 91 6.92 14.33 1.06
N GLY A 92 5.99 13.61 0.45
CA GLY A 92 5.95 13.37 -0.99
C GLY A 92 4.86 14.22 -1.64
N MET A 93 4.94 14.38 -2.96
CA MET A 93 3.82 14.90 -3.74
C MET A 93 2.58 14.03 -3.53
N PRO A 94 1.36 14.61 -3.55
CA PRO A 94 0.13 13.85 -3.68
C PRO A 94 0.25 12.81 -4.80
N THR A 95 0.19 11.53 -4.44
CA THR A 95 0.45 10.40 -5.33
C THR A 95 -0.48 9.24 -5.03
N GLN A 96 -0.98 8.57 -6.07
CA GLN A 96 -1.69 7.31 -6.01
C GLN A 96 -1.06 6.27 -6.94
N MET A 97 -1.24 4.99 -6.63
CA MET A 97 -0.82 3.89 -7.51
C MET A 97 -2.00 3.43 -8.37
N VAL A 98 -1.81 3.41 -9.68
CA VAL A 98 -2.76 2.85 -10.64
C VAL A 98 -2.11 1.69 -11.36
N PHE A 99 -2.83 0.59 -11.52
CA PHE A 99 -2.29 -0.62 -12.13
C PHE A 99 -3.31 -1.33 -13.01
N GLY A 100 -2.81 -2.08 -13.98
CA GLY A 100 -3.61 -2.94 -14.85
C GLY A 100 -3.55 -4.39 -14.39
N SER A 101 -4.72 -5.02 -14.24
CA SER A 101 -4.85 -6.45 -13.93
C SER A 101 -5.29 -7.26 -15.16
N HIS A 102 -4.56 -8.35 -15.43
CA HIS A 102 -4.83 -9.35 -16.45
C HIS A 102 -5.35 -10.65 -15.80
N PRO A 103 -6.39 -11.33 -16.35
CA PRO A 103 -7.03 -12.49 -15.70
C PRO A 103 -6.11 -13.68 -15.39
N VAL A 104 -4.99 -13.80 -16.11
CA VAL A 104 -4.04 -14.92 -15.96
C VAL A 104 -2.73 -14.49 -15.29
N TYR A 105 -2.31 -13.25 -15.53
CA TYR A 105 -0.97 -12.79 -15.14
C TYR A 105 -0.98 -11.91 -13.89
N GLY A 106 -2.16 -11.53 -13.40
CA GLY A 106 -2.30 -10.55 -12.33
C GLY A 106 -1.92 -9.17 -12.81
N ILE A 107 -1.25 -8.42 -11.95
CA ILE A 107 -0.79 -7.07 -12.29
C ILE A 107 0.34 -7.15 -13.32
N THR A 108 0.16 -6.48 -14.46
CA THR A 108 1.14 -6.46 -15.55
C THR A 108 1.88 -5.13 -15.69
N TRP A 109 1.34 -4.07 -15.09
CA TRP A 109 1.99 -2.77 -14.98
C TRP A 109 1.42 -1.98 -13.82
N ILE A 110 2.26 -1.13 -13.23
CA ILE A 110 1.89 -0.15 -12.20
C ILE A 110 2.48 1.21 -12.57
N ARG A 111 1.72 2.27 -12.33
CA ARG A 111 2.14 3.66 -12.54
C ARG A 111 1.73 4.52 -11.36
N LYS A 112 2.60 5.47 -11.01
CA LYS A 112 2.29 6.57 -10.10
C LYS A 112 1.46 7.60 -10.85
N VAL A 113 0.36 8.04 -10.24
CA VAL A 113 -0.40 9.20 -10.67
C VAL A 113 -0.17 10.30 -9.66
N PHE A 114 0.42 11.41 -10.09
CA PHE A 114 0.53 12.61 -9.29
C PHE A 114 -0.81 13.35 -9.31
N LEU A 115 -1.31 13.73 -8.14
CA LEU A 115 -2.63 14.33 -7.98
C LEU A 115 -2.61 15.86 -7.96
N GLU A 116 -1.44 16.47 -8.13
CA GLU A 116 -1.24 17.91 -8.07
C GLU A 116 -0.24 18.34 -9.14
N ASP A 117 -0.42 19.55 -9.69
CA ASP A 117 0.52 20.15 -10.63
C ASP A 117 1.78 20.59 -9.87
N PRO A 118 2.98 20.07 -10.21
CA PRO A 118 4.21 20.46 -9.53
C PRO A 118 4.53 21.96 -9.64
N ARG A 119 3.92 22.69 -10.57
CA ARG A 119 4.09 24.14 -10.75
C ARG A 119 3.22 24.96 -9.81
N GLU A 120 2.19 24.36 -9.22
CA GLU A 120 1.23 25.02 -8.34
C GLU A 120 1.45 24.69 -6.85
N LEU A 121 2.49 23.90 -6.55
CA LEU A 121 2.80 23.46 -5.19
C LEU A 121 2.99 24.67 -4.26
N PRO A 122 2.20 24.80 -3.19
CA PRO A 122 2.35 25.90 -2.25
C PRO A 122 3.74 25.81 -1.59
N CYS A 123 4.45 26.94 -1.57
CA CYS A 123 5.67 27.05 -0.79
C CYS A 123 5.32 26.82 0.68
N MET A 124 5.85 25.74 1.26
CA MET A 124 5.61 25.40 2.66
C MET A 124 6.06 26.58 3.53
N LYS A 125 5.11 27.23 4.22
CA LYS A 125 5.42 28.30 5.15
C LYS A 125 6.13 27.69 6.37
N VAL A 126 7.43 27.87 6.43
CA VAL A 126 8.23 27.50 7.60
C VAL A 126 7.98 28.57 8.66
N TYR A 127 7.11 28.27 9.61
CA TYR A 127 6.94 29.10 10.81
C TYR A 127 8.10 28.79 11.75
N ASN A 128 8.98 29.79 11.95
CA ASN A 128 10.08 29.77 12.92
C ASN A 128 9.55 29.81 14.36
#